data_AF-A0A4R4T2F4-F1
#
_entry.id   AF-A0A4R4T2F4-F1
#
_cell.length_a   1.000
_cell.length_b   1.000
_cell.length_c   1.000
_cell.angle_alpha   90.00
_cell.angle_beta   90.00
_cell.angle_gamma   90.00
#
_symmetry.space_group_name_H-M   'P 1'
#
loop_
_entity.id
_entity.type
_entity.pdbx_description
1 polymer ?
#
loop_
_entity_poly.entity_id
_entity_poly.type
_entity_poly.pdbx_seq_one_letter_code
_entity_poly.pdbx_strand_id
1 'polypeptide(L)'
;MDGAVPEVWIEAGGGQDLVRADMIVVLRLDETGRLTAQLRDEARVSVTLLEGSAEPRPPDDFHRRLIKTIGELDGAGPRLVRARYDGDGWRWVGDPM
;
A
#
# COMPACT_ATOMS: atom_id res chain seq x y z
N MET A 1 -3.82 -3.76 27.60
CA MET A 1 -4.53 -3.36 26.37
C MET A 1 -4.22 -4.43 25.36
N ASP A 2 -5.21 -5.22 24.98
CA ASP A 2 -5.06 -6.13 23.85
C ASP A 2 -4.90 -5.22 22.63
N GLY A 3 -3.66 -5.07 22.17
CA GLY A 3 -3.33 -4.14 21.10
C GLY A 3 -3.92 -4.69 19.83
N ALA A 4 -5.13 -4.26 19.48
CA ALA A 4 -5.76 -4.59 18.21
C ALA A 4 -4.75 -4.25 17.11
N VAL A 5 -4.17 -5.30 16.54
CA VAL A 5 -3.11 -5.16 15.55
C VAL A 5 -3.77 -4.50 14.34
N PRO A 6 -3.15 -3.50 13.69
CA PRO A 6 -3.79 -2.83 12.56
C PRO A 6 -4.23 -3.86 11.53
N GLU A 7 -5.53 -3.91 11.29
CA GLU A 7 -6.18 -4.89 10.41
C GLU A 7 -6.20 -4.42 8.94
N VAL A 8 -5.35 -3.45 8.62
CA VAL A 8 -5.19 -2.91 7.27
C VAL A 8 -4.13 -3.73 6.53
N TRP A 9 -4.56 -4.37 5.44
CA TRP A 9 -3.76 -5.12 4.50
C TRP A 9 -3.61 -4.32 3.21
N ILE A 10 -2.49 -4.48 2.53
CA ILE A 10 -2.17 -3.79 1.28
C ILE A 10 -1.92 -4.85 0.21
N GLU A 11 -2.56 -4.69 -0.93
CA GLU A 11 -2.35 -5.52 -2.10
C GLU A 11 -0.93 -5.33 -2.65
N ALA A 12 -0.24 -6.44 -2.94
CA ALA A 12 1.10 -6.48 -3.48
C ALA A 12 1.20 -7.52 -4.61
N GLY A 13 2.27 -7.46 -5.41
CA GLY A 13 2.55 -8.45 -6.44
C GLY A 13 1.42 -8.59 -7.49
N GLY A 14 0.68 -7.52 -7.77
CA GLY A 14 -0.46 -7.55 -8.70
C GLY A 14 -1.66 -8.35 -8.19
N GLY A 15 -1.89 -8.37 -6.87
CA GLY A 15 -3.04 -9.05 -6.26
C GLY A 15 -2.80 -10.48 -5.79
N GLN A 16 -1.55 -10.97 -5.88
CA GLN A 16 -1.20 -12.31 -5.42
C GLN A 16 -0.78 -12.34 -3.96
N ASP A 17 -0.25 -11.22 -3.45
CA ASP A 17 0.27 -11.10 -2.10
C ASP A 17 -0.45 -10.01 -1.31
N LEU A 18 -0.54 -10.20 0.00
CA LEU A 18 -1.06 -9.21 0.94
C LEU A 18 0.01 -8.87 1.97
N VAL A 19 0.24 -7.59 2.18
CA VAL A 19 1.25 -7.06 3.11
C VAL A 19 0.53 -6.32 4.23
N ARG A 20 0.89 -6.60 5.48
CA ARG A 20 0.33 -5.86 6.62
C ARG A 20 0.87 -4.44 6.66
N ALA A 21 -0.01 -3.45 6.80
CA ALA A 21 0.38 -2.05 6.83
C ALA A 21 1.32 -1.72 8.00
N ASP A 22 1.11 -2.34 9.17
CA ASP A 22 1.95 -2.13 10.36
C ASP A 22 3.35 -2.74 10.25
N MET A 23 3.59 -3.56 9.23
CA MET A 23 4.92 -4.11 8.94
C MET A 23 5.76 -3.17 8.07
N ILE A 24 5.18 -2.15 7.43
CA ILE A 24 5.91 -1.29 6.50
C ILE A 24 6.69 -0.22 7.28
N VAL A 25 7.99 -0.12 6.99
CA VAL A 25 8.88 0.89 7.58
C VAL A 25 9.39 1.93 6.57
N VAL A 26 9.40 1.61 5.29
CA VAL A 26 9.79 2.53 4.21
C VAL A 26 8.87 2.31 3.01
N LEU A 27 8.44 3.40 2.39
CA LEU A 27 7.80 3.40 1.08
C LEU A 27 8.69 4.15 0.09
N ARG A 28 8.86 3.59 -1.12
CA ARG A 28 9.62 4.21 -2.20
C ARG A 28 8.83 4.17 -3.49
N LEU A 29 8.48 5.34 -4.01
CA LEU A 29 8.02 5.52 -5.38
C LEU A 29 9.23 5.96 -6.22
N ASP A 30 9.58 5.17 -7.24
CA ASP A 30 10.68 5.53 -8.14
C ASP A 30 10.18 6.24 -9.41
N GLU A 31 11.13 6.67 -10.25
CA GLU A 31 10.86 7.43 -11.48
C GLU A 31 10.09 6.63 -12.54
N THR A 32 10.01 5.31 -12.39
CA THR A 32 9.21 4.46 -13.27
C THR A 32 7.75 4.40 -12.82
N GLY A 33 7.44 4.90 -11.62
CA GLY A 33 6.13 4.74 -10.99
C GLY A 33 6.00 3.44 -10.20
N ARG A 34 7.09 2.67 -10.05
CA ARG A 34 7.09 1.48 -9.20
C ARG A 34 7.05 1.91 -7.75
N LEU A 35 6.11 1.33 -7.00
CA LEU A 35 6.01 1.53 -5.56
C LEU A 35 6.47 0.27 -4.85
N THR A 36 7.49 0.41 -4.01
CA THR A 36 7.96 -0.67 -3.12
C THR A 36 7.79 -0.29 -1.65
N ALA A 37 7.60 -1.32 -0.83
CA ALA A 37 7.55 -1.23 0.62
C ALA A 37 8.66 -2.07 1.24
N GLN A 38 9.38 -1.52 2.20
CA GLN A 38 10.32 -2.27 3.02
C GLN A 38 9.63 -2.70 4.32
N LEU A 39 9.80 -3.96 4.70
CA LEU A 39 9.18 -4.54 5.90
C LEU A 39 10.11 -4.44 7.13
N ARG A 40 9.49 -4.42 8.32
CA ARG A 40 10.17 -4.58 9.62
C ARG A 40 10.56 -6.03 9.87
N ASP A 41 11.41 -6.59 9.04
CA ASP A 41 12.03 -7.89 9.31
C ASP A 41 13.56 -7.76 9.39
N GLU A 42 14.21 -8.80 9.89
CA GLU A 42 15.68 -8.84 10.02
C GLU A 42 16.37 -8.74 8.66
N ALA A 43 15.73 -9.30 7.62
CA ALA A 43 16.25 -9.33 6.26
C ALA A 43 16.00 -8.02 5.47
N ARG A 44 15.22 -7.09 6.00
CA ARG A 44 14.78 -5.84 5.35
C ARG A 44 14.16 -6.09 3.98
N VAL A 45 13.29 -7.09 3.88
CA VAL A 45 12.65 -7.48 2.61
C VAL A 45 11.91 -6.28 2.02
N SER A 46 12.10 -6.09 0.72
CA SER A 46 11.35 -5.12 -0.08
C SER A 46 10.35 -5.85 -0.97
N VAL A 47 9.09 -5.44 -0.89
CA VAL A 47 7.99 -5.97 -1.69
C VAL A 47 7.47 -4.92 -2.66
N THR A 48 7.05 -5.35 -3.86
CA THR A 48 6.45 -4.46 -4.84
C THR A 48 4.95 -4.35 -4.60
N LEU A 49 4.47 -3.14 -4.32
CA LEU A 49 3.05 -2.82 -4.18
C LEU A 49 2.42 -2.43 -5.51
N LEU A 50 3.18 -1.78 -6.39
CA LEU A 50 2.76 -1.38 -7.73
C LEU A 50 3.94 -1.48 -8.69
N GLU A 51 3.73 -2.09 -9.85
CA GLU A 51 4.76 -2.23 -10.89
C GLU A 51 5.01 -0.92 -11.67
N GLY A 52 6.28 -0.69 -12.04
CA GLY A 52 6.78 0.57 -12.64
C GLY A 52 6.58 0.74 -14.14
N SER A 53 5.64 0.00 -14.73
CA SER A 53 5.28 0.15 -16.13
C SER A 53 3.76 0.22 -16.31
N ALA A 54 3.03 0.46 -15.21
CA ALA A 54 1.62 0.77 -15.26
C ALA A 54 1.46 2.14 -15.94
N GLU A 55 1.08 2.14 -17.21
CA GLU A 55 0.57 3.33 -17.86
C GLU A 55 -0.94 3.45 -17.58
N PRO A 56 -1.41 4.62 -17.13
CA PRO A 56 -0.65 5.85 -16.89
C PRO A 56 0.12 5.82 -15.56
N ARG A 57 1.18 6.63 -15.44
CA ARG A 57 2.03 6.68 -14.24
C ARG A 57 1.27 7.24 -13.01
N PRO A 58 1.48 6.68 -11.80
CA PRO A 58 0.94 7.26 -10.56
C PRO A 58 1.54 8.64 -10.25
N PRO A 59 0.80 9.52 -9.55
CA PRO A 59 1.30 10.82 -9.08
C PRO A 59 2.54 10.71 -8.19
N ASP A 60 3.39 11.73 -8.17
CA ASP A 60 4.66 11.71 -7.41
C ASP A 60 4.46 11.58 -5.89
N ASP A 61 3.29 11.95 -5.37
CA ASP A 61 2.92 11.83 -3.96
C ASP A 61 2.14 10.55 -3.63
N PHE A 62 2.00 9.60 -4.58
CA PHE A 62 1.12 8.44 -4.42
C PHE A 62 1.47 7.55 -3.20
N HIS A 63 2.76 7.43 -2.88
CA HIS A 63 3.24 6.77 -1.65
C HIS A 63 2.78 7.48 -0.36
N ARG A 64 2.67 8.82 -0.37
CA ARG A 64 2.17 9.60 0.77
C ARG A 64 0.67 9.46 0.93
N ARG A 65 -0.06 9.38 -0.19
CA ARG A 65 -1.51 9.11 -0.19
C ARG A 65 -1.84 7.75 0.42
N LEU A 66 -0.97 6.75 0.25
CA LEU A 66 -1.12 5.44 0.92
C LEU A 66 -1.09 5.60 2.44
N ILE A 67 -0.09 6.31 2.98
CA ILE A 67 0.04 6.55 4.43
C ILE A 67 -1.20 7.24 4.98
N LYS A 68 -1.70 8.26 4.27
CA LYS A 68 -2.93 8.96 4.64
C LYS A 68 -4.13 8.00 4.65
N THR A 69 -4.29 7.19 3.61
CA THR A 69 -5.39 6.22 3.49
C THR A 69 -5.36 5.19 4.63
N ILE A 70 -4.18 4.67 4.99
CA ILE A 70 -4.03 3.74 6.12
C ILE A 70 -4.47 4.40 7.42
N GLY A 71 -4.07 5.66 7.66
CA GLY A 71 -4.46 6.40 8.86
C GLY A 71 -5.96 6.70 8.94
N GLU A 72 -6.62 6.90 7.79
CA GLU A 72 -8.08 7.10 7.73
C GLU A 72 -8.88 5.81 7.97
N LEU A 73 -8.27 4.65 7.76
CA LEU A 73 -8.89 3.33 7.96
C LEU A 73 -8.62 2.74 9.35
N ASP A 74 -7.82 3.42 10.18
CA ASP A 74 -7.51 2.94 11.52
C ASP A 74 -8.78 2.81 12.38
N GLY A 75 -8.93 1.67 13.06
CA GLY A 75 -10.14 1.35 13.84
C GLY A 75 -11.40 1.02 13.03
N ALA A 76 -11.34 0.94 11.69
CA ALA A 76 -12.49 0.62 10.84
C ALA A 76 -12.75 -0.90 10.65
N GLY A 77 -12.06 -1.75 11.43
CA GLY A 77 -12.04 -3.21 11.24
C GLY A 77 -11.09 -3.66 10.12
N PRO A 78 -11.18 -4.93 9.67
CA PRO A 78 -10.31 -5.45 8.61
C PRO A 78 -10.56 -4.77 7.27
N ARG A 79 -9.48 -4.28 6.64
CA ARG A 79 -9.52 -3.55 5.37
C ARG A 79 -8.45 -4.05 4.41
N LEU A 80 -8.80 -4.13 3.14
CA LEU A 80 -7.85 -4.33 2.05
C LEU A 80 -7.68 -3.03 1.26
N VAL A 81 -6.46 -2.51 1.22
CA VAL A 81 -6.08 -1.33 0.45
C VAL A 81 -5.38 -1.74 -0.84
N ARG A 82 -5.86 -1.24 -1.97
CA ARG A 82 -5.27 -1.52 -3.29
C ARG A 82 -5.14 -0.27 -4.15
N ALA A 83 -4.10 -0.23 -4.97
CA ALA A 83 -3.92 0.82 -5.96
C ALA A 83 -4.88 0.58 -7.12
N ARG A 84 -5.63 1.60 -7.50
CA ARG A 84 -6.56 1.54 -8.65
C ARG A 84 -6.37 2.77 -9.53
N TYR A 85 -6.33 2.52 -10.83
CA TYR A 85 -6.53 3.55 -11.83
C TYR A 85 -7.95 3.46 -12.37
N ASP A 86 -8.71 4.56 -12.35
CA ASP A 86 -10.10 4.57 -12.79
C ASP A 86 -10.46 5.74 -13.71
N GLY A 87 -9.71 5.95 -14.79
CA GLY A 87 -10.04 6.96 -15.82
C GLY A 87 -9.85 8.41 -15.37
N ASP A 88 -10.19 8.74 -14.13
CA ASP A 88 -10.05 10.05 -13.48
C ASP A 88 -8.71 10.19 -12.75
N GLY A 89 -7.99 9.08 -12.52
CA GLY A 89 -6.66 9.09 -11.92
C GLY A 89 -6.34 7.86 -11.10
N TRP A 90 -5.18 7.91 -10.44
CA TRP A 90 -4.76 6.91 -9.46
C TRP A 90 -5.30 7.24 -8.08
N ARG A 91 -5.84 6.22 -7.42
CA ARG A 91 -6.29 6.28 -6.03
C ARG A 91 -6.00 5.00 -5.28
N TRP A 92 -5.95 5.12 -3.96
CA TRP A 92 -5.99 3.98 -3.05
C TRP A 92 -7.46 3.72 -2.70
N VAL A 93 -7.87 2.46 -2.79
CA VAL A 93 -9.24 2.02 -2.45
C VAL A 93 -9.13 1.08 -1.27
N GLY A 94 -9.85 1.39 -0.18
CA GLY A 94 -9.98 0.53 0.99
C GLY A 94 -11.30 -0.23 0.96
N ASP A 95 -11.26 -1.51 0.60
CA ASP A 95 -12.41 -2.40 0.60
C ASP A 95 -12.53 -3.11 1.98
N PRO A 96 -13.75 -3.35 2.51
CA PRO A 96 -13.92 -4.26 3.66
C PRO A 96 -13.47 -5.67 3.31
N MET A 97 -12.96 -6.40 4.31
CA MET A 97 -12.66 -7.83 4.21
C MET A 97 -13.72 -8.69 4.89
#